data_AF-A0A3Q0R0V1-F1
#
_entry.id   AF-A0A3Q0R0V1-F1
#
_cell.length_a   1.000
_cell.length_b   1.000
_cell.length_c   1.000
_cell.angle_alpha   90.00
_cell.angle_beta   90.00
_cell.angle_gamma   90.00
#
_symmetry.space_group_name_H-M   'P 1'
#
loop_
_entity.id
_entity.type
_entity.pdbx_description
1 polymer ?
#
loop_
_entity_poly.entity_id
_entity_poly.type
_entity_poly.pdbx_seq_one_letter_code
_entity_poly.pdbx_strand_id
1 'polypeptide(L)'
;MKRQNVRTLSLIICTFTYLLVGAAVFDALESDFEMREKEQLEAEEKRLQGKYNISEDDYRKLESIIMEAEPHRAGVQWKFAGSFYFAITVITTIGYGHAAPGTDAGKAFCMFYAVLGIPLTLVMFQSLGERMNTFVKYLLKRIKKCCGMRITDVSMENMVTVGFFSCIGTLCIGAAAFSHYEDWSFFQSYYYCFITLTTIGFGDFVALQKNRALQKKPLYVAFSFMYILVGLTVIGAFLNLVVLRFLTMNSEDERRDAEERASLAGNRNSLPFPRLHLQPWESAPPADS
;
A
#
# COMPACT_ATOMS: atom_id res chain seq x y z
N MET A 1 -16.06 19.92 -20.20
CA MET A 1 -14.83 19.25 -19.74
C MET A 1 -15.08 17.75 -19.80
N LYS A 2 -14.15 16.91 -20.30
CA LYS A 2 -14.38 15.45 -20.37
C LYS A 2 -14.59 14.89 -18.95
N ARG A 3 -15.48 13.90 -18.81
CA ARG A 3 -15.81 13.26 -17.51
C ARG A 3 -14.57 12.74 -16.78
N GLN A 4 -13.59 12.25 -17.54
CA GLN A 4 -12.27 11.81 -17.05
C GLN A 4 -11.46 12.95 -16.42
N ASN A 5 -11.32 14.09 -17.12
CA ASN A 5 -10.59 15.24 -16.62
C ASN A 5 -11.23 15.77 -15.32
N VAL A 6 -12.56 15.75 -15.24
CA VAL A 6 -13.29 16.11 -14.02
C VAL A 6 -12.97 15.12 -12.90
N ARG A 7 -13.05 13.80 -13.14
CA ARG A 7 -12.68 12.77 -12.15
C ARG A 7 -11.25 12.93 -11.65
N THR A 8 -10.28 13.10 -12.55
CA THR A 8 -8.87 13.25 -12.18
C THR A 8 -8.64 14.52 -11.38
N LEU A 9 -9.21 15.66 -11.80
CA LEU A 9 -9.09 16.92 -11.06
C LEU A 9 -9.75 16.81 -9.68
N SER A 10 -10.93 16.18 -9.59
CA SER A 10 -11.60 15.92 -8.31
C SER A 10 -10.75 15.04 -7.38
N LEU A 11 -10.12 13.99 -7.89
CA LEU A 11 -9.22 13.14 -7.09
C LEU A 11 -8.02 13.94 -6.57
N ILE A 12 -7.39 14.76 -7.43
CA ILE A 12 -6.27 15.63 -7.03
C ILE A 12 -6.70 16.57 -5.90
N ILE A 13 -7.81 17.28 -6.07
CA ILE A 13 -8.34 18.22 -5.06
C ILE A 13 -8.64 17.47 -3.75
N CYS A 14 -9.33 16.33 -3.82
CA CYS A 14 -9.64 15.51 -2.65
C CYS A 14 -8.38 15.02 -1.92
N THR A 15 -7.35 14.59 -2.63
CA THR A 15 -6.09 14.17 -2.00
C THR A 15 -5.37 15.34 -1.34
N PHE A 16 -5.30 16.50 -1.98
CA PHE A 16 -4.71 17.69 -1.37
C PHE A 16 -5.47 18.15 -0.13
N THR A 17 -6.80 18.18 -0.15
CA THR A 17 -7.58 18.53 1.05
C THR A 17 -7.44 17.49 2.14
N TYR A 18 -7.37 16.20 1.80
CA TYR A 18 -7.10 15.12 2.76
C TYR A 18 -5.73 15.29 3.45
N LEU A 19 -4.68 15.67 2.69
CA LEU A 19 -3.36 15.98 3.25
C LEU A 19 -3.39 17.20 4.17
N LEU A 20 -4.09 18.27 3.80
CA LEU A 20 -4.21 19.48 4.63
C LEU A 20 -4.93 19.20 5.95
N VAL A 21 -6.03 18.43 5.90
CA VAL A 21 -6.74 17.99 7.12
C VAL A 21 -5.84 17.11 7.97
N GLY A 22 -5.13 16.16 7.36
CA GLY A 22 -4.16 15.31 8.07
C GLY A 22 -3.08 16.12 8.76
N ALA A 23 -2.47 17.09 8.07
CA ALA A 23 -1.44 17.97 8.63
C ALA A 23 -1.97 18.76 9.83
N ALA A 24 -3.17 19.36 9.73
CA ALA A 24 -3.76 20.10 10.83
C ALA A 24 -4.07 19.22 12.05
N VAL A 25 -4.53 17.98 11.84
CA VAL A 25 -4.81 17.04 12.92
C VAL A 25 -3.52 16.55 13.58
N PHE A 26 -2.48 16.20 12.81
CA PHE A 26 -1.20 15.78 13.39
C PHE A 26 -0.51 16.93 14.14
N ASP A 27 -0.53 18.15 13.61
CA ASP A 27 -0.02 19.33 14.32
C ASP A 27 -0.74 19.54 15.67
N ALA A 28 -2.07 19.44 15.67
CA ALA A 28 -2.86 19.58 16.90
C ALA A 28 -2.62 18.45 17.93
N LEU A 29 -2.19 17.27 17.50
CA LEU A 29 -2.01 16.11 18.37
C LEU A 29 -0.56 15.95 18.86
N GLU A 30 0.43 16.24 18.01
CA GLU A 30 1.83 15.87 18.24
C GLU A 30 2.73 17.07 18.56
N SER A 31 2.43 18.29 18.09
CA SER A 31 3.35 19.44 18.23
C SER A 31 3.65 19.80 19.68
N ASP A 32 2.63 19.84 20.54
CA ASP A 32 2.81 20.12 21.97
C ASP A 32 3.58 18.99 22.69
N PHE A 33 3.41 17.75 22.24
CA PHE A 33 4.11 16.61 22.79
C PHE A 33 5.60 16.64 22.41
N GLU A 34 5.91 16.85 21.13
CA GLU A 34 7.29 16.96 20.62
C GLU A 34 8.07 18.08 21.31
N MET A 35 7.47 19.28 21.44
CA MET A 35 8.12 20.40 22.12
C MET A 35 8.47 20.07 23.58
N ARG A 36 7.55 19.43 24.32
CA ARG A 36 7.78 19.04 25.71
C ARG A 36 8.83 17.94 25.84
N GLU A 37 8.79 16.94 24.96
CA GLU A 37 9.77 15.86 24.95
C GLU A 37 11.18 16.41 24.68
N LYS A 38 11.31 17.31 23.69
CA LYS A 38 12.56 18.00 23.39
C LYS A 38 13.10 18.79 24.59
N GLU A 39 12.26 19.59 25.24
CA GLU A 39 12.65 20.34 26.44
C GLU A 39 13.14 19.42 27.57
N GLN A 40 12.47 18.28 27.78
CA GLN A 40 12.88 17.29 28.77
C GLN A 40 14.22 16.63 28.43
N LEU A 41 14.44 16.27 27.16
CA LEU A 41 15.69 15.69 26.69
C LEU A 41 16.86 16.66 26.84
N GLU A 42 16.68 17.92 26.44
CA GLU A 42 17.71 18.98 26.59
C GLU A 42 18.02 19.27 28.07
N ALA A 43 17.01 19.22 28.94
CA ALA A 43 17.22 19.38 30.37
C ALA A 43 18.02 18.22 30.98
N GLU A 44 17.70 16.99 30.58
CA GLU A 44 18.38 15.78 31.06
C GLU A 44 19.80 15.67 30.51
N GLU A 45 20.03 16.06 29.25
CA GLU A 45 21.36 16.21 28.65
C GLU A 45 22.24 17.13 29.49
N LYS A 46 21.80 18.36 29.76
CA LYS A 46 22.55 19.34 30.57
C LYS A 46 22.82 18.82 31.98
N ARG A 47 21.84 18.13 32.57
CA ARG A 47 21.97 17.50 33.89
C ARG A 47 23.06 16.43 33.89
N LEU A 48 23.12 15.58 32.86
CA LEU A 48 24.12 14.53 32.73
C LEU A 48 25.52 15.10 32.43
N GLN A 49 25.62 16.05 31.50
CA GLN A 49 26.87 16.75 31.20
C GLN A 49 27.47 17.38 32.46
N GLY A 50 26.66 18.10 33.24
CA GLY A 50 27.10 18.72 34.50
C GLY A 50 27.44 17.70 35.60
N LYS A 51 26.62 16.64 35.76
CA LYS A 51 26.85 15.61 36.78
C LYS A 51 28.14 14.82 36.57
N TYR A 52 28.47 14.54 35.31
CA TYR A 52 29.64 13.71 34.94
C TYR A 52 30.81 14.54 34.39
N ASN A 53 30.69 15.87 34.36
CA ASN A 53 31.70 16.79 33.85
C ASN A 53 32.14 16.44 32.41
N ILE A 54 31.16 16.16 31.54
CA ILE A 54 31.38 15.81 30.13
C ILE A 54 31.42 17.10 29.32
N SER A 55 32.44 17.27 28.48
CA SER A 55 32.52 18.41 27.54
C SER A 55 31.47 18.28 26.43
N GLU A 56 31.06 19.40 25.85
CA GLU A 56 30.12 19.41 24.72
C GLU A 56 30.63 18.56 23.53
N ASP A 57 31.92 18.66 23.22
CA ASP A 57 32.53 17.88 22.13
C ASP A 57 32.55 16.37 22.42
N ASP A 58 32.80 15.98 23.67
CA ASP A 58 32.81 14.57 24.06
C ASP A 58 31.39 14.01 24.14
N TYR A 59 30.41 14.83 24.53
CA TYR A 59 29.00 14.45 24.49
C TYR A 59 28.54 14.18 23.05
N ARG A 60 28.89 15.05 22.09
CA ARG A 60 28.59 14.84 20.66
C ARG A 60 29.22 13.57 20.09
N LYS A 61 30.47 13.25 20.49
CA LYS A 61 31.11 11.98 20.11
C LYS A 61 30.40 10.79 20.74
N LEU A 62 29.97 10.90 22.00
CA LEU A 62 29.22 9.84 22.66
C LEU A 62 27.88 9.61 21.97
N GLU A 63 27.17 10.68 21.62
CA GLU A 63 25.93 10.64 20.86
C GLU A 63 26.14 9.93 19.51
N SER A 64 27.16 10.32 18.73
CA SER A 64 27.43 9.67 17.44
C SER A 64 27.72 8.18 17.59
N ILE A 65 28.51 7.80 18.61
CA ILE A 65 28.80 6.38 18.89
C ILE A 65 27.53 5.61 19.27
N ILE A 66 26.64 6.21 20.07
CA ILE A 66 25.38 5.57 20.48
C ILE A 66 24.49 5.34 19.27
N MET A 67 24.32 6.35 18.41
CA MET A 67 23.51 6.28 17.20
C MET A 67 24.05 5.22 16.22
N GLU A 68 25.37 5.13 16.04
CA GLU A 68 26.00 4.10 15.19
C GLU A 68 25.90 2.68 15.79
N ALA A 69 25.89 2.57 17.13
CA ALA A 69 25.80 1.30 17.82
C ALA A 69 24.36 0.74 17.87
N GLU A 70 23.34 1.58 17.73
CA GLU A 70 21.93 1.22 17.91
C GLU A 70 21.45 0.05 17.02
N PRO A 71 21.70 0.01 15.70
CA PRO A 71 21.33 -1.12 14.85
C PRO A 71 21.98 -2.45 15.27
N HIS A 72 23.13 -2.37 15.94
CA HIS A 72 23.89 -3.53 16.40
C HIS A 72 23.38 -4.07 17.76
N ARG A 73 22.60 -3.28 18.52
CA ARG A 73 22.05 -3.68 19.83
C ARG A 73 21.02 -4.81 19.72
N ALA A 74 20.25 -4.84 18.63
CA ALA A 74 19.27 -5.89 18.36
C ALA A 74 19.92 -7.25 17.98
N GLY A 75 21.24 -7.29 17.79
CA GLY A 75 22.00 -8.49 17.46
C GLY A 75 22.39 -8.58 16.00
N VAL A 76 22.72 -9.79 15.52
CA VAL A 76 23.25 -9.98 14.17
C VAL A 76 22.13 -9.99 13.14
N GLN A 77 21.91 -8.85 12.47
CA GLN A 77 20.86 -8.70 11.46
C GLN A 77 21.18 -9.40 10.13
N TRP A 78 22.46 -9.53 9.76
CA TRP A 78 22.87 -10.05 8.44
C TRP A 78 23.30 -11.53 8.46
N LYS A 79 22.43 -12.39 9.02
CA LYS A 79 22.44 -13.85 8.81
C LYS A 79 21.19 -14.25 8.05
N PHE A 80 21.12 -15.48 7.54
CA PHE A 80 20.04 -15.92 6.65
C PHE A 80 18.63 -15.49 7.09
N ALA A 81 18.25 -15.69 8.36
CA ALA A 81 16.93 -15.29 8.86
C ALA A 81 16.68 -13.77 8.77
N GLY A 82 17.65 -12.95 9.17
CA GLY A 82 17.53 -11.49 9.08
C GLY A 82 17.64 -10.97 7.65
N SER A 83 18.50 -11.57 6.81
CA SER A 83 18.56 -11.30 5.37
C SER A 83 17.25 -11.66 4.66
N PHE A 84 16.60 -12.75 5.05
CA PHE A 84 15.29 -13.14 4.53
C PHE A 84 14.19 -12.19 5.00
N TYR A 85 14.23 -11.76 6.27
CA TYR A 85 13.32 -10.74 6.79
C TYR A 85 13.46 -9.42 6.02
N PHE A 86 14.69 -8.96 5.80
CA PHE A 86 15.00 -7.79 4.98
C PHE A 86 14.52 -7.97 3.53
N ALA A 87 14.71 -9.14 2.92
CA ALA A 87 14.22 -9.41 1.58
C ALA A 87 12.68 -9.30 1.50
N ILE A 88 11.95 -9.82 2.50
CA ILE A 88 10.50 -9.64 2.62
C ILE A 88 10.16 -8.15 2.67
N THR A 89 10.78 -7.36 3.56
CA THR A 89 10.44 -5.94 3.73
C THR A 89 10.69 -5.11 2.48
N VAL A 90 11.71 -5.47 1.67
CA VAL A 90 11.99 -4.81 0.38
C VAL A 90 10.92 -5.13 -0.66
N ILE A 91 10.64 -6.41 -0.95
CA ILE A 91 9.72 -6.78 -2.04
C ILE A 91 8.25 -6.49 -1.71
N THR A 92 7.91 -6.46 -0.42
CA THR A 92 6.57 -6.09 0.07
C THR A 92 6.41 -4.59 0.30
N THR A 93 7.45 -3.80 0.05
CA THR A 93 7.48 -2.34 0.23
C THR A 93 7.16 -1.86 1.66
N ILE A 94 7.31 -2.72 2.67
CA ILE A 94 7.14 -2.34 4.08
C ILE A 94 8.31 -1.47 4.53
N GLY A 95 9.55 -1.91 4.30
CA GLY A 95 10.73 -1.05 4.48
C GLY A 95 10.98 -0.44 5.86
N TYR A 96 10.81 -1.17 6.97
CA TYR A 96 10.99 -0.66 8.35
C TYR A 96 12.27 0.14 8.69
N GLY A 97 13.33 0.07 7.88
CA GLY A 97 14.58 0.78 8.16
C GLY A 97 15.46 0.25 9.31
N HIS A 98 14.97 -0.67 10.15
CA HIS A 98 15.76 -1.27 11.25
C HIS A 98 17.06 -1.96 10.80
N ALA A 99 17.11 -2.42 9.55
CA ALA A 99 18.30 -2.92 8.90
C ALA A 99 18.35 -2.39 7.46
N ALA A 100 19.48 -1.79 7.08
CA ALA A 100 19.70 -1.25 5.74
C ALA A 100 21.09 -1.67 5.22
N PRO A 101 21.28 -1.86 3.89
CA PRO A 101 22.57 -2.21 3.32
C PRO A 101 23.59 -1.09 3.57
N GLY A 102 24.63 -1.38 4.37
CA GLY A 102 25.71 -0.44 4.64
C GLY A 102 26.72 -0.30 3.50
N THR A 103 26.84 -1.31 2.64
CA THR A 103 27.83 -1.34 1.54
C THR A 103 27.23 -0.85 0.22
N ASP A 104 28.04 -0.21 -0.61
CA ASP A 104 27.60 0.28 -1.94
C ASP A 104 27.13 -0.87 -2.84
N ALA A 105 27.82 -2.02 -2.79
CA ALA A 105 27.40 -3.23 -3.49
C ALA A 105 26.03 -3.74 -3.00
N GLY A 106 25.78 -3.71 -1.69
CA GLY A 106 24.50 -4.10 -1.10
C GLY A 106 23.37 -3.15 -1.49
N LYS A 107 23.62 -1.83 -1.52
CA LYS A 107 22.67 -0.82 -1.99
C LYS A 107 22.35 -1.02 -3.48
N ALA A 108 23.37 -1.22 -4.31
CA ALA A 108 23.20 -1.51 -5.74
C ALA A 108 22.35 -2.76 -5.96
N PHE A 109 22.67 -3.86 -5.28
CA PHE A 109 21.87 -5.08 -5.34
C PHE A 109 20.43 -4.86 -4.89
N CYS A 110 20.21 -4.13 -3.79
CA CYS A 110 18.88 -3.81 -3.27
C CYS A 110 18.03 -3.06 -4.31
N MET A 111 18.62 -2.11 -5.04
CA MET A 111 17.91 -1.38 -6.10
C MET A 111 17.44 -2.33 -7.22
N PHE A 112 18.32 -3.18 -7.75
CA PHE A 112 17.94 -4.15 -8.79
C PHE A 112 16.94 -5.20 -8.28
N TYR A 113 17.12 -5.66 -7.04
CA TYR A 113 16.24 -6.62 -6.41
C TYR A 113 14.81 -6.06 -6.23
N ALA A 114 14.67 -4.80 -5.82
CA ALA A 114 13.38 -4.14 -5.68
C ALA A 114 12.66 -3.94 -7.02
N VAL A 115 13.38 -3.54 -8.08
CA VAL A 115 12.82 -3.31 -9.42
C VAL A 115 12.11 -4.55 -9.97
N LEU A 116 12.66 -5.74 -9.76
CA LEU A 116 12.06 -7.01 -10.22
C LEU A 116 11.12 -7.62 -9.17
N GLY A 117 11.48 -7.51 -7.89
CA GLY A 117 10.77 -8.13 -6.78
C GLY A 117 9.39 -7.51 -6.54
N ILE A 118 9.29 -6.18 -6.53
CA ILE A 118 8.02 -5.49 -6.22
C ILE A 118 6.93 -5.84 -7.24
N PRO A 119 7.14 -5.75 -8.58
CA PRO A 119 6.11 -6.16 -9.54
C PRO A 119 5.70 -7.63 -9.40
N LEU A 120 6.67 -8.53 -9.19
CA LEU A 120 6.40 -9.94 -8.98
C LEU A 120 5.52 -10.17 -7.74
N THR A 121 5.86 -9.51 -6.63
CA THR A 121 5.11 -9.60 -5.36
C THR A 121 3.70 -9.02 -5.50
N LEU A 122 3.53 -7.89 -6.21
CA LEU A 122 2.21 -7.33 -6.48
C LEU A 122 1.33 -8.29 -7.28
N VAL A 123 1.84 -8.86 -8.38
CA VAL A 123 1.10 -9.84 -9.19
C VAL A 123 0.75 -11.09 -8.38
N MET A 124 1.68 -11.57 -7.55
CA MET A 124 1.45 -12.71 -6.66
C MET A 124 0.32 -12.41 -5.66
N PHE A 125 0.34 -11.28 -4.95
CA PHE A 125 -0.71 -10.94 -3.99
C PHE A 125 -2.06 -10.70 -4.64
N GLN A 126 -2.10 -10.10 -5.84
CA GLN A 126 -3.33 -9.96 -6.60
C GLN A 126 -3.91 -11.34 -6.97
N SER A 127 -3.07 -12.24 -7.52
CA SER A 127 -3.49 -13.60 -7.90
C SER A 127 -3.97 -14.42 -6.71
N LEU A 128 -3.28 -14.34 -5.57
CA LEU A 128 -3.68 -15.01 -4.34
C LEU A 128 -4.96 -14.41 -3.76
N GLY A 129 -5.09 -13.08 -3.80
CA GLY A 129 -6.28 -12.38 -3.33
C GLY A 129 -7.55 -12.75 -4.10
N GLU A 130 -7.47 -12.86 -5.43
CA GLU A 130 -8.60 -13.31 -6.27
C GLU A 130 -9.04 -14.73 -5.93
N ARG A 131 -8.06 -15.64 -5.77
CA ARG A 131 -8.32 -17.02 -5.37
C ARG A 131 -8.95 -17.08 -3.98
N MET A 132 -8.48 -16.27 -3.04
CA MET A 132 -9.04 -16.19 -1.69
C MET A 132 -10.47 -15.65 -1.71
N ASN A 133 -10.74 -14.59 -2.47
CA ASN A 133 -12.10 -14.05 -2.64
C ASN A 133 -13.04 -15.08 -3.28
N THR A 134 -12.57 -15.83 -4.28
CA THR A 134 -13.35 -16.91 -4.90
C THR A 134 -13.65 -18.04 -3.91
N PHE A 135 -12.67 -18.41 -3.10
CA PHE A 135 -12.82 -19.41 -2.05
C PHE A 135 -13.82 -18.96 -0.96
N VAL A 136 -13.72 -17.71 -0.49
CA VAL A 136 -14.69 -17.13 0.46
C VAL A 136 -16.09 -17.11 -0.14
N LYS A 137 -16.24 -16.73 -1.41
CA LYS A 137 -17.54 -16.75 -2.10
C LYS A 137 -18.13 -18.16 -2.16
N TYR A 138 -17.30 -19.16 -2.45
CA TYR A 138 -17.71 -20.57 -2.43
C TYR A 138 -18.15 -21.02 -1.03
N LEU A 139 -17.37 -20.70 0.01
CA LEU A 139 -17.70 -21.02 1.40
C LEU A 139 -19.01 -20.37 1.84
N LEU A 140 -19.20 -19.08 1.57
CA LEU A 140 -20.43 -18.36 1.89
C LEU A 140 -21.64 -18.98 1.20
N LYS A 141 -21.51 -19.35 -0.08
CA LYS A 141 -22.59 -20.05 -0.81
C LYS A 141 -22.92 -21.39 -0.16
N ARG A 142 -21.91 -22.14 0.27
CA ARG A 142 -22.08 -23.43 0.96
C ARG A 142 -22.76 -23.24 2.32
N ILE A 143 -22.34 -22.25 3.11
CA ILE A 143 -22.94 -21.90 4.41
C ILE A 143 -24.42 -21.51 4.22
N LYS A 144 -24.74 -20.59 3.29
CA LYS A 144 -26.12 -20.19 2.99
C LYS A 144 -27.00 -21.38 2.61
N LYS A 145 -26.45 -22.33 1.82
CA LYS A 145 -27.14 -23.56 1.43
C LYS A 145 -27.38 -24.48 2.64
N CYS A 146 -26.39 -24.66 3.52
CA CYS A 146 -26.52 -25.45 4.74
C CYS A 146 -27.52 -24.82 5.73
N CYS A 147 -27.60 -23.49 5.78
CA CYS A 147 -28.57 -22.74 6.59
C CYS A 147 -29.99 -22.72 6.00
N GLY A 148 -30.25 -23.42 4.88
CA GLY A 148 -31.58 -23.54 4.28
C GLY A 148 -32.10 -22.26 3.60
N MET A 149 -31.23 -21.30 3.28
CA MET A 149 -31.65 -20.04 2.64
C MET A 149 -32.09 -20.29 1.19
N ARG A 150 -33.27 -19.78 0.81
CA ARG A 150 -33.79 -19.88 -0.57
C ARG A 150 -32.94 -19.10 -1.60
N ILE A 151 -32.31 -18.01 -1.17
CA ILE A 151 -31.42 -17.18 -2.01
C ILE A 151 -29.97 -17.44 -1.58
N THR A 152 -29.21 -18.15 -2.42
CA THR A 152 -27.81 -18.50 -2.14
C THR A 152 -26.79 -17.63 -2.87
N ASP A 153 -27.25 -16.62 -3.61
CA ASP A 153 -26.37 -15.69 -4.28
C ASP A 153 -25.59 -14.83 -3.27
N VAL A 154 -24.30 -14.70 -3.55
CA VAL A 154 -23.38 -13.93 -2.72
C VAL A 154 -23.22 -12.55 -3.38
N SER A 155 -23.99 -11.59 -2.89
CA SER A 155 -23.85 -10.17 -3.25
C SER A 155 -22.44 -9.64 -2.92
N MET A 156 -22.02 -8.61 -3.66
CA MET A 156 -20.79 -7.86 -3.41
C MET A 156 -20.75 -7.28 -1.99
N GLU A 157 -21.88 -6.82 -1.47
CA GLU A 157 -21.98 -6.30 -0.09
C GLU A 157 -21.58 -7.37 0.94
N ASN A 158 -22.03 -8.62 0.77
CA ASN A 158 -21.64 -9.72 1.67
C ASN A 158 -20.13 -9.97 1.61
N MET A 159 -19.52 -9.90 0.42
CA MET A 159 -18.08 -10.08 0.24
C MET A 159 -17.30 -8.95 0.91
N VAL A 160 -17.75 -7.70 0.76
CA VAL A 160 -17.11 -6.53 1.39
C VAL A 160 -17.21 -6.64 2.91
N THR A 161 -18.37 -7.01 3.46
CA THR A 161 -18.56 -7.21 4.89
C THR A 161 -17.63 -8.31 5.44
N VAL A 162 -17.58 -9.47 4.78
CA VAL A 162 -16.68 -10.57 5.21
C VAL A 162 -15.21 -10.16 5.08
N GLY A 163 -14.83 -9.47 4.01
CA GLY A 163 -13.48 -8.96 3.83
C GLY A 163 -13.07 -7.97 4.92
N PHE A 164 -13.97 -7.06 5.30
CA PHE A 164 -13.73 -6.10 6.38
C PHE A 164 -13.51 -6.78 7.73
N PHE A 165 -14.38 -7.73 8.11
CA PHE A 165 -14.20 -8.51 9.34
C PHE A 165 -12.96 -9.41 9.28
N SER A 166 -12.59 -9.94 8.11
CA SER A 166 -11.35 -10.68 7.93
C SER A 166 -10.12 -9.80 8.20
N CYS A 167 -10.11 -8.57 7.69
CA CYS A 167 -9.01 -7.63 7.93
C CYS A 167 -8.88 -7.31 9.42
N ILE A 168 -9.98 -6.97 10.09
CA ILE A 168 -9.99 -6.71 11.54
C ILE A 168 -9.53 -7.96 12.31
N GLY A 169 -10.03 -9.14 11.95
CA GLY A 169 -9.64 -10.40 12.57
C GLY A 169 -8.15 -10.67 12.45
N THR A 170 -7.56 -10.46 11.27
CA THR A 170 -6.10 -10.58 11.04
C THR A 170 -5.30 -9.60 11.90
N LEU A 171 -5.75 -8.35 12.04
CA LEU A 171 -5.10 -7.36 12.90
C LEU A 171 -5.19 -7.76 14.38
N CYS A 172 -6.35 -8.20 14.86
CA CYS A 172 -6.54 -8.62 16.25
C CYS A 172 -5.72 -9.88 16.60
N ILE A 173 -5.67 -10.87 15.70
CA ILE A 173 -4.86 -12.09 15.90
C ILE A 173 -3.37 -11.74 15.97
N GLY A 174 -2.90 -10.88 15.07
CA GLY A 174 -1.52 -10.37 15.11
C GLY A 174 -1.23 -9.62 16.39
N ALA A 175 -2.12 -8.69 16.76
CA ALA A 175 -1.97 -7.87 17.96
C ALA A 175 -1.83 -8.73 19.22
N ALA A 176 -2.66 -9.76 19.39
CA ALA A 176 -2.61 -10.69 20.51
C ALA A 176 -1.29 -11.51 20.54
N ALA A 177 -0.82 -11.95 19.38
CA ALA A 177 0.43 -12.71 19.29
C ALA A 177 1.65 -11.82 19.60
N PHE A 178 1.76 -10.66 18.94
CA PHE A 178 2.91 -9.76 19.14
C PHE A 178 2.91 -9.10 20.51
N SER A 179 1.75 -8.83 21.12
CA SER A 179 1.72 -8.35 22.52
C SER A 179 2.34 -9.38 23.47
N HIS A 180 2.12 -10.67 23.21
CA HIS A 180 2.72 -11.72 24.02
C HIS A 180 4.22 -11.91 23.73
N TYR A 181 4.64 -11.91 22.46
CA TYR A 181 6.02 -12.22 22.09
C TYR A 181 7.00 -11.06 22.29
N GLU A 182 6.56 -9.81 22.11
CA GLU A 182 7.40 -8.61 22.17
C GLU A 182 7.21 -7.79 23.44
N ASP A 183 6.37 -8.24 24.38
CA ASP A 183 6.03 -7.52 25.62
C ASP A 183 5.48 -6.10 25.34
N TRP A 184 4.69 -5.96 24.28
CA TRP A 184 4.01 -4.71 23.92
C TRP A 184 2.58 -4.69 24.44
N SER A 185 2.01 -3.50 24.59
CA SER A 185 0.57 -3.39 24.84
C SER A 185 -0.23 -3.89 23.62
N PHE A 186 -1.47 -4.35 23.82
CA PHE A 186 -2.31 -4.79 22.70
C PHE A 186 -2.47 -3.69 21.64
N PHE A 187 -2.61 -2.43 22.07
CA PHE A 187 -2.73 -1.29 21.16
C PHE A 187 -1.45 -1.07 20.33
N GLN A 188 -0.27 -1.11 20.95
CA GLN A 188 1.01 -1.02 20.25
C GLN A 188 1.16 -2.14 19.22
N SER A 189 0.81 -3.37 19.60
CA SER A 189 0.85 -4.52 18.69
C SER A 189 -0.17 -4.41 17.56
N TYR A 190 -1.36 -3.87 17.83
CA TYR A 190 -2.38 -3.61 16.81
C TYR A 190 -1.91 -2.55 15.81
N TYR A 191 -1.35 -1.44 16.32
CA TYR A 191 -0.74 -0.39 15.53
C TYR A 191 0.40 -0.93 14.66
N TYR A 192 1.32 -1.72 15.24
CA TYR A 192 2.38 -2.41 14.50
C TYR A 192 1.80 -3.26 13.36
N CYS A 193 0.80 -4.10 13.64
CA CYS A 193 0.17 -4.93 12.60
C CYS A 193 -0.47 -4.09 11.50
N PHE A 194 -1.14 -2.99 11.87
CA PHE A 194 -1.77 -2.08 10.91
C PHE A 194 -0.74 -1.42 9.99
N ILE A 195 0.29 -0.79 10.56
CA ILE A 195 1.38 -0.13 9.82
C ILE A 195 2.17 -1.13 8.95
N THR A 196 2.32 -2.36 9.43
CA THR A 196 2.95 -3.46 8.68
C THR A 196 2.13 -3.88 7.48
N LEU A 197 0.86 -4.23 7.68
CA LEU A 197 0.01 -4.82 6.62
C LEU A 197 -0.52 -3.78 5.62
N THR A 198 -0.44 -2.50 5.95
CA THR A 198 -0.66 -1.38 5.02
C THR A 198 0.62 -0.96 4.30
N THR A 199 1.74 -1.67 4.55
CA THR A 199 3.06 -1.41 3.95
C THR A 199 3.57 0.02 4.17
N ILE A 200 3.16 0.66 5.29
CA ILE A 200 3.69 1.96 5.69
C ILE A 200 5.06 1.76 6.33
N GLY A 201 5.13 0.82 7.28
CA GLY A 201 6.38 0.35 7.90
C GLY A 201 7.28 1.43 8.48
N PHE A 202 6.79 2.27 9.38
CA PHE A 202 7.59 3.35 10.00
C PHE A 202 8.87 2.85 10.69
N GLY A 203 8.84 1.66 11.30
CA GLY A 203 10.01 1.08 11.96
C GLY A 203 10.19 1.47 13.42
N ASP A 204 9.27 2.26 13.97
CA ASP A 204 9.12 2.55 15.40
C ASP A 204 8.84 1.29 16.24
N PHE A 205 8.04 0.37 15.68
CA PHE A 205 7.84 -0.98 16.21
C PHE A 205 8.26 -2.01 15.17
N VAL A 206 9.19 -2.90 15.55
CA VAL A 206 9.66 -3.99 14.68
C VAL A 206 9.81 -5.28 15.48
N ALA A 207 9.09 -6.32 15.05
CA ALA A 207 9.20 -7.65 15.65
C ALA A 207 10.58 -8.28 15.39
N LEU A 208 10.94 -9.29 16.19
CA LEU A 208 12.17 -10.08 16.07
C LEU A 208 13.46 -9.31 16.45
N GLN A 209 13.37 -8.07 16.93
CA GLN A 209 14.53 -7.25 17.32
C GLN A 209 14.98 -7.47 18.77
N LYS A 210 14.09 -7.95 19.65
CA LYS A 210 14.44 -8.18 21.06
C LYS A 210 15.14 -9.52 21.29
N ASN A 211 16.05 -9.56 22.27
CA ASN A 211 16.65 -10.79 22.82
C ASN A 211 17.32 -11.73 21.79
N ARG A 212 17.80 -11.22 20.66
CA ARG A 212 18.35 -12.04 19.56
C ARG A 212 17.34 -13.08 19.05
N ALA A 213 16.06 -12.69 18.96
CA ALA A 213 14.97 -13.58 18.56
C ALA A 213 15.19 -14.19 17.16
N LEU A 214 15.77 -13.43 16.22
CA LEU A 214 16.14 -13.90 14.88
C LEU A 214 16.99 -15.18 14.90
N GLN A 215 17.83 -15.37 15.92
CA GLN A 215 18.74 -16.52 16.02
C GLN A 215 18.25 -17.56 17.02
N LYS A 216 17.58 -17.12 18.10
CA LYS A 216 17.19 -18.01 19.22
C LYS A 216 15.79 -18.58 19.14
N LYS A 217 14.87 -17.95 18.38
CA LYS A 217 13.44 -18.32 18.37
C LYS A 217 12.94 -18.60 16.95
N PRO A 218 13.38 -19.70 16.29
CA PRO A 218 13.05 -19.98 14.89
C PRO A 218 11.55 -20.14 14.62
N LEU A 219 10.78 -20.69 15.57
CA LEU A 219 9.32 -20.81 15.45
C LEU A 219 8.64 -19.44 15.42
N TYR A 220 9.11 -18.50 16.23
CA TYR A 220 8.57 -17.14 16.26
C TYR A 220 8.93 -16.36 14.98
N VAL A 221 10.15 -16.57 14.46
CA VAL A 221 10.58 -16.04 13.16
C VAL A 221 9.66 -16.56 12.04
N ALA A 222 9.44 -17.87 11.98
CA ALA A 222 8.56 -18.48 10.97
C ALA A 222 7.11 -17.98 11.08
N PHE A 223 6.58 -17.88 12.31
CA PHE A 223 5.27 -17.29 12.58
C PHE A 223 5.19 -15.86 12.04
N SER A 224 6.19 -15.02 12.34
CA SER A 224 6.20 -13.61 11.93
C SER A 224 6.22 -13.46 10.41
N PHE A 225 7.03 -14.27 9.72
CA PHE A 225 7.07 -14.25 8.25
C PHE A 225 5.74 -14.71 7.65
N MET A 226 5.13 -15.78 8.18
CA MET A 226 3.81 -16.21 7.73
C MET A 226 2.72 -15.21 8.02
N TYR A 227 2.74 -14.58 9.19
CA TYR A 227 1.78 -13.54 9.53
C TYR A 227 1.83 -12.39 8.52
N ILE A 228 3.02 -11.89 8.19
CA ILE A 228 3.18 -10.80 7.21
C ILE A 228 2.66 -11.24 5.83
N LEU A 229 3.08 -12.41 5.33
CA LEU A 229 2.69 -12.87 3.99
C LEU A 229 1.19 -13.17 3.86
N VAL A 230 0.61 -13.85 4.85
CA VAL A 230 -0.85 -14.14 4.87
C VAL A 230 -1.63 -12.85 5.10
N GLY A 231 -1.20 -12.00 6.02
CA GLY A 231 -1.86 -10.73 6.32
C GLY A 231 -1.89 -9.80 5.12
N LEU A 232 -0.78 -9.65 4.40
CA LEU A 232 -0.73 -8.88 3.15
C LEU A 232 -1.64 -9.48 2.08
N THR A 233 -1.77 -10.81 2.03
CA THR A 233 -2.73 -11.46 1.14
C THR A 233 -4.18 -11.12 1.52
N VAL A 234 -4.51 -11.05 2.81
CA VAL A 234 -5.84 -10.64 3.29
C VAL A 234 -6.16 -9.20 2.92
N ILE A 235 -5.26 -8.27 3.23
CA ILE A 235 -5.43 -6.86 2.87
C ILE A 235 -5.47 -6.71 1.34
N GLY A 236 -4.58 -7.37 0.61
CA GLY A 236 -4.55 -7.37 -0.85
C GLY A 236 -5.83 -7.89 -1.49
N ALA A 237 -6.44 -8.96 -0.94
CA ALA A 237 -7.72 -9.48 -1.41
C ALA A 237 -8.86 -8.47 -1.19
N PHE A 238 -8.87 -7.77 -0.05
CA PHE A 238 -9.85 -6.73 0.24
C PHE A 238 -9.69 -5.52 -0.69
N LEU A 239 -8.44 -5.07 -0.91
CA LEU A 239 -8.13 -4.00 -1.87
C LEU A 239 -8.51 -4.39 -3.30
N ASN A 240 -8.27 -5.63 -3.72
CA ASN A 240 -8.70 -6.11 -5.03
C ASN A 240 -10.24 -6.03 -5.17
N LEU A 241 -10.98 -6.47 -4.15
CA LEU A 241 -12.45 -6.42 -4.16
C LEU A 241 -13.00 -4.99 -4.27
N VAL A 242 -12.40 -4.03 -3.54
CA VAL A 242 -12.95 -2.67 -3.40
C VAL A 242 -12.33 -1.69 -4.40
N VAL A 243 -11.00 -1.65 -4.51
CA VAL A 243 -10.25 -0.60 -5.21
C VAL A 243 -10.05 -0.92 -6.69
N LEU A 244 -9.82 -2.18 -7.05
CA LEU A 244 -9.51 -2.55 -8.44
C LEU A 244 -10.64 -2.14 -9.40
N ARG A 245 -11.89 -2.23 -8.96
CA ARG A 245 -13.07 -1.81 -9.74
C ARG A 245 -13.08 -0.31 -10.06
N PHE A 246 -12.56 0.54 -9.16
CA PHE A 246 -12.47 1.97 -9.43
C PHE A 246 -11.33 2.29 -10.40
N LEU A 247 -10.23 1.54 -10.36
CA LEU A 247 -9.10 1.70 -11.27
C LEU A 247 -9.48 1.32 -12.71
N THR A 248 -10.20 0.22 -12.90
CA THR A 248 -10.64 -0.22 -14.23
C THR A 248 -11.76 0.64 -14.82
N MET A 249 -12.49 1.39 -13.99
CA MET A 249 -13.53 2.30 -14.47
C MET A 249 -12.99 3.39 -15.40
N ASN A 250 -11.73 3.83 -15.22
CA ASN A 250 -11.14 4.83 -16.12
C ASN A 250 -10.84 4.28 -17.52
N SER A 251 -10.31 3.06 -17.61
CA SER A 251 -10.03 2.44 -18.91
C SER A 251 -11.30 2.03 -19.64
N GLU A 252 -12.36 1.63 -18.93
CA GLU A 252 -13.67 1.37 -19.54
C GLU A 252 -14.30 2.64 -20.13
N ASP A 253 -14.22 3.78 -19.42
CA ASP A 253 -14.68 5.07 -19.94
C ASP A 253 -13.90 5.47 -21.20
N GLU A 254 -12.56 5.29 -21.21
CA GLU A 254 -11.72 5.57 -22.39
C GLU A 254 -12.09 4.71 -23.60
N ARG A 255 -12.37 3.41 -23.37
CA ARG A 255 -12.79 2.49 -24.42
C ARG A 255 -14.15 2.90 -24.99
N ARG A 256 -15.12 3.27 -24.14
CA ARG A 256 -16.44 3.76 -24.57
C ARG A 256 -16.32 5.04 -25.38
N ASP A 257 -15.53 6.02 -24.91
CA ASP A 257 -15.29 7.27 -25.64
C ASP A 257 -14.57 7.05 -26.98
N ALA A 258 -13.74 6.01 -27.10
CA ALA A 258 -13.08 5.63 -28.35
C ALA A 258 -14.07 4.94 -29.31
N GLU A 259 -14.91 4.04 -28.82
CA GLU A 259 -15.97 3.37 -29.57
C GLU A 259 -17.02 4.38 -30.10
N GLU A 260 -17.46 5.34 -29.29
CA GLU A 260 -18.36 6.43 -29.71
C GLU A 260 -17.74 7.32 -30.79
N ARG A 261 -16.44 7.65 -30.68
CA ARG A 261 -15.75 8.43 -31.72
C ARG A 261 -15.63 7.65 -33.03
N ALA A 262 -15.38 6.35 -32.97
CA ALA A 262 -15.31 5.49 -34.14
C ALA A 262 -16.68 5.36 -34.83
N SER A 263 -17.77 5.24 -34.07
CA SER A 263 -19.13 5.15 -34.64
C SER A 263 -19.57 6.46 -35.29
N LEU A 264 -19.26 7.61 -34.68
CA LEU A 264 -19.51 8.94 -35.26
C LEU A 264 -18.70 9.17 -36.55
N ALA A 265 -17.46 8.70 -36.61
CA ALA A 265 -16.63 8.78 -37.82
C ALA A 265 -17.18 7.88 -38.95
N GLY A 266 -17.61 6.66 -38.62
CA GLY A 266 -18.25 5.74 -39.58
C GLY A 266 -19.55 6.29 -40.17
N ASN A 267 -20.37 6.96 -39.35
CA ASN A 267 -21.63 7.55 -39.80
C ASN A 267 -21.47 8.84 -40.63
N ARG A 268 -20.29 9.46 -40.59
CA ARG A 268 -19.97 10.64 -41.42
C ARG A 268 -19.63 10.26 -42.86
N ASN A 269 -19.13 9.04 -43.08
CA ASN A 269 -18.82 8.49 -44.40
C ASN A 269 -20.04 7.90 -45.12
N SER A 270 -21.18 7.72 -44.42
CA SER A 270 -22.43 7.21 -44.97
C SER A 270 -23.45 8.29 -45.36
N LEU A 271 -23.15 9.58 -45.14
CA LEU A 271 -23.98 10.68 -45.63
C LEU A 271 -23.80 10.82 -47.16
N PRO A 272 -24.85 10.64 -47.97
CA PRO A 272 -24.75 10.87 -49.41
C PRO A 272 -24.57 12.37 -49.64
N PHE A 273 -23.42 12.77 -50.19
CA PHE A 273 -23.25 14.10 -50.78
C PHE A 273 -24.37 14.33 -51.81
N PRO A 274 -25.12 15.44 -51.77
CA PRO A 274 -26.01 15.78 -52.87
C PRO A 274 -25.15 15.99 -54.12
N ARG A 275 -25.24 15.10 -55.11
CA ARG A 275 -24.68 15.36 -56.44
C ARG A 275 -25.44 16.56 -57.01
N LEU A 276 -24.82 17.74 -56.99
CA LEU A 276 -25.21 18.83 -57.88
C LEU A 276 -25.02 18.33 -59.32
N HIS A 277 -26.14 17.99 -59.97
CA HIS A 277 -26.18 17.74 -61.40
C HIS A 277 -25.88 19.06 -62.12
N LEU A 278 -24.63 19.24 -62.56
CA LEU A 278 -24.30 20.19 -63.62
C LEU A 278 -24.88 19.64 -64.92
N GLN A 279 -25.98 20.24 -65.40
CA GLN A 279 -26.47 20.00 -66.75
C GLN A 279 -25.48 20.59 -67.77
N PRO A 280 -25.01 19.83 -68.78
CA PRO A 280 -24.25 20.39 -69.88
C PRO A 280 -25.17 21.25 -70.75
N TRP A 281 -24.67 22.41 -71.19
CA TRP A 281 -25.32 23.28 -72.15
C TRP A 281 -25.52 22.52 -73.48
N GLU A 282 -26.77 22.35 -73.92
CA GLU A 282 -27.08 21.89 -75.27
C GLU A 282 -27.27 23.09 -76.20
N SER A 283 -26.57 23.01 -77.32
CA SER A 283 -26.44 23.97 -78.41
C SER A 283 -27.78 24.30 -79.08
N ALA A 284 -28.01 25.60 -79.29
CA ALA A 284 -29.14 26.14 -80.05
C ALA A 284 -29.14 25.65 -81.52
N PRO A 285 -30.32 25.38 -82.12
CA PRO A 285 -30.42 24.97 -83.51
C PRO A 285 -30.28 26.17 -84.48
N PRO A 286 -29.85 25.93 -85.74
CA PRO A 286 -29.61 26.99 -86.71
C PRO A 286 -30.92 27.54 -87.29
N ALA A 287 -30.87 28.82 -87.68
CA ALA A 287 -31.94 29.53 -88.35
C ALA A 287 -32.03 29.12 -89.82
N ASP A 288 -33.24 28.81 -90.29
CA ASP A 288 -33.57 28.73 -91.72
C ASP A 288 -34.63 29.78 -92.07
N SER A 289 -34.25 30.59 -93.06
CA SER A 289 -35.02 31.38 -94.06
C SER A 289 -36.46 31.84 -93.75
#